data_AF-A0A7X2FTE2-F1
#
_entry.id   AF-A0A7X2FTE2-F1
#
_cell.length_a   1.000
_cell.length_b   1.000
_cell.length_c   1.000
_cell.angle_alpha   90.00
_cell.angle_beta   90.00
_cell.angle_gamma   90.00
#
_symmetry.space_group_name_H-M   'P 1'
#
loop_
_entity.id
_entity.type
_entity.pdbx_description
1 polymer ?
#
loop_
_entity_poly.entity_id
_entity_poly.type
_entity_poly.pdbx_seq_one_letter_code
_entity_poly.pdbx_strand_id
1 'polypeptide(L)'
;MDELDIDIPKRRRLPGSVKKVSLGGLVILVLLAALYYPIGMMLSHSINDDPDFGLVAGPDGALAPPQTAGSEAVRLTIEMLRREVDINPWTPNDPFFFPTAALDNMPNYQQGILYAISRFAIEMADQIGRSRGSSQVDPNLDKASGLLKYAGDVWVWDPAVSLAPTATSEAQYRAGRRELEAYNDRLARGEAAFERRSDNLLATLERFTSDLGSTSAVIDEQIRNHAGDVFDFRADDVFYQTKGRLYGYYLLLRGLKHDYASVIMERQIDAAWDNMLASLAAAVALEPLVITNGAPDSMIRPSHLTSQGFYLLRARTQMKEIGNILLK
;
A
#
# COMPACT_ATOMS: atom_id res chain seq x y z
N MET A 1 34.71 36.33 -76.41
CA MET A 1 33.63 35.53 -75.79
C MET A 1 34.34 34.76 -74.69
N ASP A 2 34.34 35.34 -73.49
CA ASP A 2 35.07 34.83 -72.34
C ASP A 2 34.33 33.64 -71.75
N GLU A 3 34.96 32.48 -71.75
CA GLU A 3 34.49 31.30 -71.04
C GLU A 3 34.96 31.41 -69.58
N LEU A 4 34.02 31.76 -68.70
CA LEU A 4 34.22 31.77 -67.25
C LEU A 4 34.45 30.33 -66.76
N ASP A 5 35.70 29.98 -66.48
CA ASP A 5 36.06 28.73 -65.80
C ASP A 5 35.74 28.87 -64.31
N ILE A 6 34.64 28.26 -63.88
CA ILE A 6 34.15 28.28 -62.49
C ILE A 6 34.92 27.21 -61.71
N ASP A 7 35.87 27.64 -60.87
CA ASP A 7 36.59 26.74 -59.96
C ASP A 7 35.64 26.25 -58.84
N ILE A 8 35.17 25.01 -58.97
CA ILE A 8 34.30 24.36 -57.98
C ILE A 8 35.17 23.93 -56.78
N PRO A 9 34.94 24.44 -55.56
CA PRO A 9 35.76 24.08 -54.41
C PRO A 9 35.62 22.58 -54.09
N LYS A 10 36.77 21.89 -54.02
CA LYS A 10 36.87 20.49 -53.59
C LYS A 10 36.14 20.29 -52.26
N ARG A 11 35.11 19.42 -52.25
CA ARG A 11 34.40 18.98 -51.03
C ARG A 11 35.42 18.51 -49.98
N ARG A 12 35.57 19.27 -48.90
CA ARG A 12 36.27 18.82 -47.68
C ARG A 12 35.54 17.59 -47.15
N ARG A 13 36.17 16.41 -47.25
CA ARG A 13 35.72 15.21 -46.54
C ARG A 13 35.87 15.48 -45.04
N LEU A 14 34.74 15.55 -44.33
CA LEU A 14 34.74 15.51 -42.86
C LEU A 14 35.40 14.18 -42.43
N PRO A 15 36.37 14.19 -41.49
CA PRO A 15 36.89 12.95 -40.93
C PRO A 15 35.83 12.33 -40.03
N GLY A 16 35.06 11.40 -40.58
CA GLY A 16 34.18 10.52 -39.83
C GLY A 16 34.99 9.50 -39.04
N SER A 17 35.61 9.93 -37.94
CA SER A 17 36.18 8.99 -36.96
C SER A 17 35.04 8.44 -36.10
N VAL A 18 34.29 7.48 -36.63
CA VAL A 18 33.44 6.62 -35.81
C VAL A 18 34.37 5.85 -34.90
N LYS A 19 34.46 6.24 -33.62
CA LYS A 19 35.24 5.51 -32.61
C LYS A 19 34.70 4.07 -32.59
N LYS A 20 35.49 3.11 -33.05
CA LYS A 20 35.15 1.69 -32.98
C LYS A 20 35.01 1.34 -31.50
N VAL A 21 33.77 1.05 -31.06
CA VAL A 21 33.51 0.49 -29.74
C VAL A 21 34.30 -0.81 -29.66
N SER A 22 35.23 -0.93 -28.71
CA SER A 22 35.99 -2.15 -28.54
C SER A 22 35.05 -3.27 -28.06
N LEU A 23 35.28 -4.50 -28.50
CA LEU A 23 34.49 -5.66 -28.09
C LEU A 23 34.42 -5.78 -26.55
N GLY A 24 35.50 -5.42 -25.85
CA GLY A 24 35.54 -5.36 -24.38
C GLY A 24 34.62 -4.29 -23.79
N GLY A 25 34.48 -3.12 -24.44
CA GLY A 25 33.52 -2.10 -24.01
C GLY A 25 32.06 -2.54 -24.18
N LEU A 26 31.75 -3.29 -25.24
CA LEU A 26 30.44 -3.89 -25.46
C LEU A 26 30.11 -4.94 -24.38
N VAL A 27 31.07 -5.81 -24.05
CA VAL A 27 30.90 -6.84 -23.00
C VAL A 27 30.63 -6.19 -21.63
N ILE A 28 31.36 -5.13 -21.28
CA ILE A 28 31.14 -4.41 -20.02
C ILE A 28 29.75 -3.78 -19.98
N LEU A 29 29.30 -3.15 -21.07
CA LEU A 29 27.94 -2.58 -21.16
C LEU A 29 26.84 -3.64 -21.01
N VAL A 30 27.01 -4.80 -21.65
CA VAL A 30 26.07 -5.92 -21.53
C VAL A 30 26.03 -6.46 -20.10
N LEU A 31 27.19 -6.61 -19.45
CA LEU A 31 27.24 -7.04 -18.04
C LEU A 31 26.61 -6.02 -17.10
N LEU A 32 26.85 -4.72 -17.31
CA LEU A 32 26.21 -3.67 -16.51
C LEU A 32 24.70 -3.67 -16.70
N ALA A 33 24.20 -3.81 -17.93
CA ALA A 33 22.77 -3.92 -18.21
C ALA A 33 22.15 -5.19 -17.58
N ALA A 34 22.87 -6.33 -17.64
CA ALA A 34 22.43 -7.59 -17.04
C ALA A 34 22.42 -7.55 -15.51
N LEU A 35 23.34 -6.82 -14.88
CA LEU A 35 23.41 -6.66 -13.42
C LEU A 35 22.50 -5.54 -12.88
N TYR A 36 22.12 -4.57 -13.72
CA TYR A 36 21.27 -3.44 -13.34
C TYR A 36 19.93 -3.89 -12.74
N TYR A 37 19.24 -4.83 -13.39
CA TYR A 37 17.97 -5.35 -12.90
C TYR A 37 18.11 -6.15 -11.60
N PRO A 38 18.94 -7.21 -11.49
CA PRO A 38 19.10 -7.97 -10.26
C PRO A 38 19.56 -7.14 -9.06
N ILE A 39 20.54 -6.24 -9.25
CA ILE A 39 21.04 -5.38 -8.17
C ILE A 39 19.96 -4.37 -7.77
N GLY A 40 19.30 -3.72 -8.72
CA GLY A 40 18.23 -2.77 -8.42
C GLY A 40 17.06 -3.42 -7.70
N MET A 41 16.62 -4.60 -8.15
CA MET A 41 15.59 -5.39 -7.47
C MET A 41 16.01 -5.74 -6.04
N MET A 42 17.23 -6.23 -5.83
CA MET A 42 17.73 -6.61 -4.50
C MET A 42 17.81 -5.42 -3.53
N LEU A 43 18.21 -4.24 -4.03
CA LEU A 43 18.33 -3.03 -3.21
C LEU A 43 16.98 -2.39 -2.89
N SER A 44 16.01 -2.51 -3.78
CA SER A 44 14.69 -1.88 -3.64
C SER A 44 13.65 -2.78 -2.99
N HIS A 45 13.77 -4.11 -3.11
CA HIS A 45 12.79 -5.06 -2.57
C HIS A 45 12.72 -4.99 -1.05
N SER A 46 11.59 -4.52 -0.55
CA SER A 46 11.30 -4.40 0.89
C SER A 46 9.83 -4.69 1.12
N ILE A 47 9.54 -5.77 1.83
CA ILE A 47 8.20 -6.08 2.34
C ILE A 47 8.30 -5.94 3.85
N ASN A 48 7.81 -4.82 4.37
CA ASN A 48 7.85 -4.52 5.79
C ASN A 48 6.47 -4.74 6.41
N ASP A 49 6.33 -5.87 7.08
CA ASP A 49 5.13 -6.35 7.74
C ASP A 49 5.24 -6.36 9.27
N ASP A 50 6.10 -5.49 9.81
CA ASP A 50 6.38 -5.35 11.24
C ASP A 50 5.10 -5.09 12.06
N PRO A 51 4.65 -6.04 12.90
CA PRO A 51 3.45 -5.88 13.70
C PRO A 51 3.59 -4.80 14.79
N ASP A 52 4.82 -4.37 15.09
CA ASP A 52 5.16 -3.33 16.06
C ASP A 52 5.41 -1.96 15.41
N PHE A 53 5.19 -1.84 14.09
CA PHE A 53 5.44 -0.61 13.33
C PHE A 53 4.84 0.64 14.00
N GLY A 54 5.66 1.65 14.24
CA GLY A 54 5.20 2.91 14.84
C GLY A 54 4.97 2.88 16.35
N LEU A 55 5.22 1.76 17.04
CA LEU A 55 5.35 1.74 18.50
C LEU A 55 6.72 2.31 18.90
N VAL A 56 6.78 2.84 20.12
CA VAL A 56 8.02 3.37 20.71
C VAL A 56 8.30 2.69 22.04
N ALA A 57 9.58 2.51 22.36
CA ALA A 57 9.99 1.92 23.64
C ALA A 57 9.77 2.93 24.77
N GLY A 58 9.03 2.51 25.80
CA GLY A 58 8.84 3.23 27.05
C GLY A 58 10.09 3.20 27.94
N PRO A 59 10.04 3.89 29.10
CA PRO A 59 11.13 3.90 30.08
C PRO A 59 11.50 2.51 30.63
N ASP A 60 10.55 1.58 30.61
CA ASP A 60 10.67 0.18 31.01
C ASP A 60 11.06 -0.76 29.86
N GLY A 61 11.25 -0.22 28.65
CA GLY A 61 11.55 -0.98 27.43
C GLY A 61 10.33 -1.63 26.77
N ALA A 62 9.13 -1.51 27.34
CA ALA A 62 7.91 -2.01 26.71
C ALA A 62 7.52 -1.15 25.51
N LEU A 63 7.11 -1.78 24.41
CA LEU A 63 6.63 -1.07 23.22
C LEU A 63 5.19 -0.61 23.43
N ALA A 64 4.92 0.66 23.19
CA ALA A 64 3.58 1.24 23.29
C ALA A 64 3.36 2.32 22.21
N PRO A 65 2.09 2.64 21.88
CA PRO A 65 1.79 3.81 21.06
C PRO A 65 2.40 5.07 21.66
N PRO A 66 2.97 5.98 20.86
CA PRO A 66 3.43 7.27 21.34
C PRO A 66 2.28 8.03 22.03
N GLN A 67 2.55 8.62 23.21
CA GLN A 67 1.56 9.46 23.88
C GLN A 67 1.41 10.79 23.14
N THR A 68 0.50 10.80 22.16
CA THR A 68 0.16 11.99 21.36
C THR A 68 -1.29 12.38 21.61
N ALA A 69 -1.59 13.68 21.52
CA ALA A 69 -2.95 14.20 21.74
C ALA A 69 -3.89 13.99 20.53
N GLY A 70 -3.37 13.57 19.37
CA GLY A 70 -4.14 13.27 18.16
C GLY A 70 -4.76 11.88 18.16
N SER A 71 -5.18 11.43 16.97
CA SER A 71 -5.61 10.05 16.73
C SER A 71 -4.41 9.18 16.37
N GLU A 72 -4.29 8.03 17.02
CA GLU A 72 -3.26 7.03 16.75
C GLU A 72 -3.50 6.34 15.40
N ALA A 73 -4.76 6.05 15.04
CA ALA A 73 -5.08 5.48 13.73
C ALA A 73 -4.70 6.43 12.58
N VAL A 74 -4.94 7.74 12.74
CA VAL A 74 -4.54 8.76 11.76
C VAL A 74 -3.01 8.89 11.71
N ARG A 75 -2.33 8.87 12.86
CA ARG A 75 -0.86 8.89 12.91
C ARG A 75 -0.26 7.68 12.19
N LEU A 76 -0.77 6.47 12.42
CA LEU A 76 -0.32 5.27 11.71
C LEU A 76 -0.58 5.35 10.21
N THR A 77 -1.68 5.99 9.79
CA THR A 77 -1.95 6.25 8.37
C THR A 77 -0.88 7.16 7.75
N ILE A 78 -0.53 8.25 8.44
CA ILE A 78 0.52 9.19 8.01
C ILE A 78 1.88 8.48 7.91
N GLU A 79 2.25 7.69 8.92
CA GLU A 79 3.52 6.99 8.95
C GLU A 79 3.59 5.87 7.91
N MET A 80 2.50 5.14 7.65
CA MET A 80 2.45 4.16 6.54
C MET A 80 2.62 4.86 5.18
N LEU A 81 1.94 5.98 4.93
CA LEU A 81 2.12 6.75 3.69
C LEU A 81 3.57 7.24 3.54
N ARG A 82 4.16 7.76 4.62
CA ARG A 82 5.56 8.18 4.63
C ARG A 82 6.49 6.99 4.34
N ARG A 83 6.24 5.84 4.96
CA ARG A 83 7.03 4.63 4.74
C ARG A 83 6.96 4.18 3.28
N GLU A 84 5.78 4.08 2.70
CA GLU A 84 5.63 3.53 1.33
C GLU A 84 5.97 4.50 0.20
N VAL A 85 5.91 5.81 0.44
CA VAL A 85 6.07 6.82 -0.62
C VAL A 85 7.38 7.60 -0.51
N ASP A 86 7.93 7.74 0.70
CA ASP A 86 9.12 8.58 0.94
C ASP A 86 10.34 7.78 1.43
N ILE A 87 10.15 6.74 2.24
CA ILE A 87 11.25 5.90 2.74
C ILE A 87 11.52 4.75 1.77
N ASN A 88 10.48 3.97 1.48
CA ASN A 88 10.47 3.02 0.37
C ASN A 88 10.12 3.81 -0.90
N PRO A 89 10.79 3.55 -2.04
CA PRO A 89 10.31 4.06 -3.32
C PRO A 89 8.92 3.48 -3.58
N TRP A 90 8.01 4.32 -4.09
CA TRP A 90 6.71 3.87 -4.55
C TRP A 90 6.91 3.20 -5.91
N THR A 91 6.88 1.88 -5.94
CA THR A 91 7.20 1.10 -7.14
C THR A 91 6.02 0.83 -8.11
N PRO A 92 4.72 0.94 -7.73
CA PRO A 92 3.63 0.57 -8.63
C PRO A 92 3.48 1.40 -9.91
N ASN A 93 4.07 2.60 -9.97
CA ASN A 93 4.07 3.42 -11.18
C ASN A 93 5.45 3.52 -11.84
N ASP A 94 6.41 2.67 -11.45
CA ASP A 94 7.73 2.68 -12.05
C ASP A 94 7.70 2.16 -13.50
N PRO A 95 8.22 2.91 -14.48
CA PRO A 95 8.32 2.45 -15.86
C PRO A 95 9.18 1.19 -16.04
N PHE A 96 8.93 0.44 -17.12
CA PHE A 96 9.61 -0.83 -17.44
C PHE A 96 11.16 -0.78 -17.42
N PHE A 97 11.75 0.40 -17.59
CA PHE A 97 13.21 0.61 -17.60
C PHE A 97 13.81 0.83 -16.20
N PHE A 98 13.00 0.87 -15.15
CA PHE A 98 13.45 0.79 -13.77
C PHE A 98 13.52 -0.67 -13.29
N PRO A 99 14.54 -1.07 -12.51
CA PRO A 99 14.65 -2.43 -11.98
C PRO A 99 13.46 -2.86 -11.12
N THR A 100 12.86 -1.90 -10.42
CA THR A 100 11.69 -2.06 -9.57
C THR A 100 10.44 -2.45 -10.34
N ALA A 101 10.34 -2.13 -11.63
CA ALA A 101 9.23 -2.58 -12.47
C ALA A 101 9.23 -4.11 -12.70
N ALA A 102 10.33 -4.79 -12.41
CA ALA A 102 10.42 -6.25 -12.40
C ALA A 102 10.11 -6.87 -11.02
N LEU A 103 9.88 -6.05 -9.98
CA LEU A 103 9.31 -6.52 -8.72
C LEU A 103 7.79 -6.54 -8.87
N ASP A 104 7.16 -7.69 -8.69
CA ASP A 104 5.71 -7.88 -8.70
C ASP A 104 5.13 -7.78 -7.27
N ASN A 105 5.79 -8.44 -6.31
CA ASN A 105 5.31 -8.59 -4.95
C ASN A 105 5.22 -7.26 -4.19
N MET A 106 6.26 -6.43 -4.29
CA MET A 106 6.35 -5.15 -3.57
C MET A 106 5.29 -4.15 -4.06
N PRO A 107 5.10 -3.90 -5.39
CA PRO A 107 4.00 -3.07 -5.85
C PRO A 107 2.62 -3.52 -5.37
N ASN A 108 2.32 -4.83 -5.46
CA ASN A 108 1.03 -5.36 -5.02
C ASN A 108 0.83 -5.15 -3.51
N TYR A 109 1.88 -5.37 -2.71
CA TYR A 109 1.87 -5.12 -1.27
C TYR A 109 1.59 -3.64 -0.95
N GLN A 110 2.29 -2.71 -1.61
CA GLN A 110 2.11 -1.26 -1.44
C GLN A 110 0.69 -0.81 -1.83
N GLN A 111 0.18 -1.30 -2.95
CA GLN A 111 -1.20 -1.05 -3.39
C GLN A 111 -2.22 -1.58 -2.38
N GLY A 112 -1.94 -2.73 -1.76
CA GLY A 112 -2.76 -3.30 -0.70
C GLY A 112 -2.86 -2.38 0.53
N ILE A 113 -1.71 -1.86 1.00
CA ILE A 113 -1.66 -0.91 2.12
C ILE A 113 -2.44 0.36 1.78
N LEU A 114 -2.17 0.94 0.61
CA LEU A 114 -2.81 2.16 0.17
C LEU A 114 -4.32 2.00 0.05
N TYR A 115 -4.81 0.84 -0.41
CA TYR A 115 -6.23 0.55 -0.46
C TYR A 115 -6.89 0.68 0.92
N ALA A 116 -6.27 0.07 1.96
CA ALA A 116 -6.77 0.17 3.33
C ALA A 116 -6.74 1.62 3.86
N ILE A 117 -5.66 2.36 3.57
CA ILE A 117 -5.52 3.78 3.91
C ILE A 117 -6.59 4.65 3.23
N SER A 118 -6.80 4.44 1.93
CA SER A 118 -7.79 5.17 1.14
C SER A 118 -9.19 4.92 1.69
N ARG A 119 -9.51 3.66 2.01
CA ARG A 119 -10.77 3.32 2.65
C ARG A 119 -10.93 4.05 3.98
N PHE A 120 -9.94 3.97 4.86
CA PHE A 120 -10.00 4.64 6.15
C PHE A 120 -10.11 6.17 6.03
N ALA A 121 -9.43 6.80 5.08
CA ALA A 121 -9.58 8.24 4.84
C ALA A 121 -11.01 8.62 4.43
N ILE A 122 -11.70 7.78 3.67
CA ILE A 122 -13.13 7.95 3.35
C ILE A 122 -13.98 7.84 4.62
N GLU A 123 -13.70 6.84 5.46
CA GLU A 123 -14.40 6.64 6.74
C GLU A 123 -14.23 7.83 7.70
N MET A 124 -13.01 8.36 7.75
CA MET A 124 -12.66 9.55 8.50
C MET A 124 -13.46 10.76 7.99
N ALA A 125 -13.48 10.99 6.68
CA ALA A 125 -14.25 12.07 6.10
C ALA A 125 -15.75 11.90 6.34
N ASP A 126 -16.28 10.68 6.24
CA ASP A 126 -17.71 10.41 6.25
C ASP A 126 -18.36 10.34 7.63
N GLN A 127 -17.65 9.81 8.63
CA GLN A 127 -18.25 9.51 9.93
C GLN A 127 -17.40 9.99 11.10
N ILE A 128 -16.13 9.58 11.16
CA ILE A 128 -15.31 9.76 12.37
C ILE A 128 -14.93 11.23 12.57
N GLY A 129 -14.61 11.95 11.50
CA GLY A 129 -14.18 13.35 11.53
C GLY A 129 -15.32 14.36 11.70
N ARG A 130 -16.56 13.91 11.88
CA ARG A 130 -17.75 14.76 11.96
C ARG A 130 -18.33 14.74 13.37
N SER A 131 -18.66 15.90 13.91
CA SER A 131 -19.31 16.03 15.23
C SER A 131 -20.77 15.53 15.26
N ARG A 132 -21.44 15.53 14.10
CA ARG A 132 -22.77 14.95 13.85
C ARG A 132 -22.83 14.49 12.40
N GLY A 133 -23.67 13.50 12.09
CA GLY A 133 -23.80 12.98 10.71
C GLY A 133 -24.21 14.03 9.66
N SER A 134 -24.80 15.16 10.08
CA SER A 134 -25.15 16.31 9.22
C SER A 134 -24.18 17.49 9.32
N SER A 135 -23.11 17.39 10.11
CA SER A 135 -22.09 18.44 10.20
C SER A 135 -21.27 18.50 8.92
N GLN A 136 -20.74 19.69 8.62
CA GLN A 136 -19.82 19.88 7.50
C GLN A 136 -18.60 18.96 7.67
N VAL A 137 -18.16 18.39 6.55
CA VAL A 137 -16.94 17.58 6.48
C VAL A 137 -15.73 18.43 6.85
N ASP A 138 -14.78 17.86 7.61
CA ASP A 138 -13.51 18.55 7.83
C ASP A 138 -12.78 18.73 6.47
N PRO A 139 -12.37 19.96 6.11
CA PRO A 139 -11.77 20.23 4.80
C PRO A 139 -10.50 19.43 4.52
N ASN A 140 -9.69 19.15 5.54
CA ASN A 140 -8.46 18.38 5.37
C ASN A 140 -8.79 16.90 5.10
N LEU A 141 -9.76 16.33 5.81
CA LEU A 141 -10.19 14.95 5.58
C LEU A 141 -10.88 14.77 4.22
N ASP A 142 -11.73 15.71 3.82
CA ASP A 142 -12.39 15.68 2.51
C ASP A 142 -11.34 15.64 1.38
N LYS A 143 -10.38 16.55 1.43
CA LYS A 143 -9.29 16.63 0.46
C LYS A 143 -8.38 15.40 0.51
N ALA A 144 -8.00 14.93 1.70
CA ALA A 144 -7.20 13.71 1.87
C ALA A 144 -7.90 12.50 1.24
N SER A 145 -9.20 12.32 1.48
CA SER A 145 -9.98 11.20 0.94
C SER A 145 -10.04 11.22 -0.59
N GLY A 146 -10.06 12.41 -1.21
CA GLY A 146 -10.00 12.56 -2.66
C GLY A 146 -8.62 12.21 -3.23
N LEU A 147 -7.56 12.72 -2.60
CA LEU A 147 -6.17 12.51 -3.04
C LEU A 147 -5.74 11.04 -2.91
N LEU A 148 -6.14 10.37 -1.83
CA LEU A 148 -5.78 8.97 -1.56
C LEU A 148 -6.60 7.96 -2.38
N LYS A 149 -7.64 8.40 -3.10
CA LYS A 149 -8.34 7.58 -4.11
C LYS A 149 -7.62 7.54 -5.46
N TYR A 150 -6.62 8.38 -5.66
CA TYR A 150 -5.90 8.44 -6.92
C TYR A 150 -5.23 7.10 -7.24
N ALA A 151 -5.25 6.72 -8.51
CA ALA A 151 -4.68 5.46 -8.96
C ALA A 151 -3.17 5.43 -8.70
N GLY A 152 -2.65 4.28 -8.28
CA GLY A 152 -1.27 4.14 -7.81
C GLY A 152 -0.25 3.81 -8.89
N ASP A 153 -0.70 3.63 -10.13
CA ASP A 153 0.08 3.25 -11.31
C ASP A 153 0.34 4.42 -12.26
N VAL A 154 0.02 5.66 -11.86
CA VAL A 154 0.16 6.84 -12.72
C VAL A 154 1.58 7.42 -12.62
N TRP A 155 2.35 7.25 -13.69
CA TRP A 155 3.68 7.84 -13.84
C TRP A 155 3.63 9.28 -14.40
N VAL A 156 4.74 10.02 -14.29
CA VAL A 156 4.85 11.44 -14.69
C VAL A 156 4.49 11.69 -16.16
N TRP A 157 4.69 10.70 -17.03
CA TRP A 157 4.40 10.82 -18.44
C TRP A 157 3.82 9.53 -19.03
N ASP A 158 2.51 9.53 -19.23
CA ASP A 158 1.81 8.47 -19.95
C ASP A 158 1.30 8.99 -21.31
N PRO A 159 1.98 8.70 -22.43
CA PRO A 159 1.58 9.16 -23.75
C PRO A 159 0.26 8.57 -24.25
N ALA A 160 -0.30 7.53 -23.60
CA ALA A 160 -1.63 7.01 -23.91
C ALA A 160 -2.76 7.87 -23.30
N VAL A 161 -2.48 8.62 -22.24
CA VAL A 161 -3.45 9.50 -21.56
C VAL A 161 -3.23 10.97 -21.93
N SER A 162 -1.99 11.45 -21.95
CA SER A 162 -1.66 12.86 -22.23
C SER A 162 -0.25 13.02 -22.78
N LEU A 163 -0.09 13.91 -23.77
CA LEU A 163 1.23 14.33 -24.25
C LEU A 163 1.96 15.27 -23.26
N ALA A 164 1.24 15.85 -22.30
CA ALA A 164 1.80 16.69 -21.24
C ALA A 164 1.97 15.89 -19.92
N PRO A 165 2.99 16.19 -19.10
CA PRO A 165 3.19 15.53 -17.82
C PRO A 165 1.98 15.65 -16.89
N THR A 166 1.67 14.57 -16.16
CA THR A 166 0.61 14.55 -15.14
C THR A 166 1.23 14.55 -13.74
N ALA A 167 0.41 14.87 -12.73
CA ALA A 167 0.82 14.67 -11.35
C ALA A 167 0.95 13.17 -11.07
N THR A 168 2.08 12.75 -10.51
CA THR A 168 2.36 11.34 -10.22
C THR A 168 1.54 10.87 -9.02
N SER A 169 1.33 9.55 -8.91
CA SER A 169 0.66 8.93 -7.76
C SER A 169 1.31 9.34 -6.43
N GLU A 170 2.64 9.35 -6.35
CA GLU A 170 3.40 9.78 -5.17
C GLU A 170 3.12 11.24 -4.80
N ALA A 171 2.99 12.12 -5.79
CA ALA A 171 2.69 13.53 -5.54
C ALA A 171 1.30 13.68 -4.89
N GLN A 172 0.31 12.91 -5.34
CA GLN A 172 -1.03 12.87 -4.75
C GLN A 172 -1.00 12.29 -3.34
N TYR A 173 -0.26 11.20 -3.11
CA TYR A 173 -0.16 10.57 -1.78
C TYR A 173 0.60 11.43 -0.78
N ARG A 174 1.67 12.11 -1.19
CA ARG A 174 2.35 13.12 -0.35
C ARG A 174 1.43 14.29 -0.03
N ALA A 175 0.59 14.71 -0.98
CA ALA A 175 -0.41 15.75 -0.72
C ALA A 175 -1.47 15.26 0.28
N GLY A 176 -2.01 14.06 0.10
CA GLY A 176 -2.97 13.43 1.03
C GLY A 176 -2.39 13.28 2.44
N ARG A 177 -1.13 12.84 2.55
CA ARG A 177 -0.39 12.75 3.82
C ARG A 177 -0.34 14.10 4.55
N ARG A 178 0.01 15.19 3.85
CA ARG A 178 0.06 16.54 4.45
C ARG A 178 -1.31 17.01 4.97
N GLU A 179 -2.39 16.65 4.27
CA GLU A 179 -3.74 16.97 4.74
C GLU A 179 -4.10 16.17 6.00
N LEU A 180 -3.74 14.88 6.07
CA LEU A 180 -3.91 14.08 7.28
C LEU A 180 -3.07 14.60 8.47
N GLU A 181 -1.83 15.03 8.22
CA GLU A 181 -0.97 15.68 9.21
C GLU A 181 -1.63 16.94 9.77
N ALA A 182 -2.08 17.84 8.88
CA ALA A 182 -2.77 19.07 9.27
C ALA A 182 -4.04 18.79 10.08
N TYR A 183 -4.82 17.77 9.70
CA TYR A 183 -5.99 17.33 10.47
C TYR A 183 -5.59 16.82 11.86
N ASN A 184 -4.59 15.94 11.95
CA ASN A 184 -4.20 15.34 13.23
C ASN A 184 -3.58 16.36 14.19
N ASP A 185 -2.86 17.34 13.66
CA ASP A 185 -2.34 18.49 14.41
C ASP A 185 -3.47 19.36 14.97
N ARG A 186 -4.50 19.63 14.16
CA ARG A 186 -5.71 20.35 14.61
C ARG A 186 -6.46 19.54 15.66
N LEU A 187 -6.58 18.23 15.47
CA LEU A 187 -7.23 17.33 16.43
C LEU A 187 -6.51 17.36 17.79
N ALA A 188 -5.18 17.32 17.79
CA ALA A 188 -4.35 17.42 18.99
C ALA A 188 -4.55 18.76 19.75
N ARG A 189 -4.92 19.83 19.05
CA ARG A 189 -5.26 21.15 19.63
C ARG A 189 -6.75 21.29 20.00
N GLY A 190 -7.59 20.29 19.74
CA GLY A 190 -9.03 20.38 19.93
C GLY A 190 -9.77 21.23 18.89
N GLU A 191 -9.14 21.51 17.75
CA GLU A 191 -9.67 22.33 16.65
C GLU A 191 -10.34 21.50 15.53
N ALA A 192 -10.34 20.17 15.68
CA ALA A 192 -11.00 19.24 14.78
C ALA A 192 -11.78 18.19 15.58
N ALA A 193 -12.86 17.67 15.00
CA ALA A 193 -13.66 16.64 15.62
C ALA A 193 -13.09 15.25 15.31
N PHE A 194 -13.08 14.37 16.31
CA PHE A 194 -12.90 12.93 16.16
C PHE A 194 -13.91 12.27 17.10
N GLU A 195 -15.00 11.78 16.53
CA GLU A 195 -16.16 11.33 17.28
C GLU A 195 -16.02 9.86 17.69
N ARG A 196 -15.77 9.65 18.99
CA ARG A 196 -15.44 8.34 19.60
C ARG A 196 -16.69 7.60 20.06
N ARG A 197 -17.71 7.53 19.23
CA ARG A 197 -18.98 6.84 19.54
C ARG A 197 -19.00 5.41 19.02
N SER A 198 -19.75 4.55 19.71
CA SER A 198 -19.86 3.13 19.35
C SER A 198 -20.49 2.90 17.97
N ASP A 199 -21.39 3.77 17.51
CA ASP A 199 -22.01 3.69 16.17
C ASP A 199 -21.01 4.00 15.05
N ASN A 200 -20.15 5.01 15.23
CA ASN A 200 -19.07 5.31 14.29
C ASN A 200 -18.04 4.17 14.22
N LEU A 201 -17.66 3.61 15.38
CA LEU A 201 -16.78 2.45 15.43
C LEU A 201 -17.41 1.26 14.71
N LEU A 202 -18.68 0.97 14.99
CA LEU A 202 -19.42 -0.11 14.36
C LEU A 202 -19.44 0.03 12.83
N ALA A 203 -19.82 1.20 12.31
CA ALA A 203 -19.89 1.40 10.86
C ALA A 203 -18.51 1.33 10.19
N THR A 204 -17.44 1.75 10.89
CA THR A 204 -16.05 1.56 10.43
C THR A 204 -15.73 0.05 10.31
N LEU A 205 -16.05 -0.73 11.36
CA LEU A 205 -15.84 -2.18 11.36
C LEU A 205 -16.69 -2.90 10.30
N GLU A 206 -17.92 -2.47 10.05
CA GLU A 206 -18.79 -3.04 9.01
C GLU A 206 -18.19 -2.84 7.61
N ARG A 207 -17.63 -1.65 7.36
CA ARG A 207 -17.01 -1.35 6.08
C ARG A 207 -15.70 -2.12 5.89
N PHE A 208 -14.85 -2.22 6.90
CA PHE A 208 -13.66 -3.08 6.85
C PHE A 208 -14.05 -4.57 6.66
N THR A 209 -15.08 -5.03 7.37
CA THR A 209 -15.63 -6.39 7.22
C THR A 209 -16.15 -6.66 5.81
N SER A 210 -16.76 -5.67 5.17
CA SER A 210 -17.23 -5.75 3.78
C SER A 210 -16.04 -5.87 2.83
N ASP A 211 -15.00 -5.06 3.02
CA ASP A 211 -13.81 -5.05 2.16
C ASP A 211 -12.95 -6.31 2.33
N LEU A 212 -12.89 -6.86 3.54
CA LEU A 212 -12.32 -8.20 3.76
C LEU A 212 -13.17 -9.28 3.06
N GLY A 213 -14.50 -9.09 3.02
CA GLY A 213 -15.39 -9.97 2.27
C GLY A 213 -15.11 -9.97 0.76
N SER A 214 -14.87 -8.81 0.16
CA SER A 214 -14.51 -8.72 -1.26
C SER A 214 -13.12 -9.29 -1.53
N THR A 215 -12.15 -9.04 -0.63
CA THR A 215 -10.79 -9.61 -0.74
C THR A 215 -10.83 -11.14 -0.64
N SER A 216 -11.66 -11.71 0.24
CA SER A 216 -11.89 -13.16 0.29
C SER A 216 -12.48 -13.72 -1.00
N ALA A 217 -13.34 -12.96 -1.70
CA ALA A 217 -13.91 -13.40 -2.96
C ALA A 217 -12.87 -13.44 -4.10
N VAL A 218 -11.92 -12.49 -4.10
CA VAL A 218 -10.78 -12.50 -5.05
C VAL A 218 -9.90 -13.73 -4.82
N ILE A 219 -9.60 -14.06 -3.57
CA ILE A 219 -8.85 -15.28 -3.22
C ILE A 219 -9.59 -16.53 -3.71
N ASP A 220 -10.89 -16.63 -3.43
CA ASP A 220 -11.73 -17.77 -3.84
C ASP A 220 -11.84 -17.89 -5.37
N GLU A 221 -11.95 -16.78 -6.09
CA GLU A 221 -11.94 -16.77 -7.56
C GLU A 221 -10.60 -17.25 -8.13
N GLN A 222 -9.47 -16.78 -7.58
CA GLN A 222 -8.14 -17.21 -7.99
C GLN A 222 -7.92 -18.71 -7.71
N ILE A 223 -8.38 -19.21 -6.56
CA ILE A 223 -8.29 -20.64 -6.23
C ILE A 223 -9.18 -21.45 -7.20
N ARG A 224 -10.44 -21.08 -7.40
CA ARG A 224 -11.37 -21.87 -8.24
C ARG A 224 -10.92 -21.98 -9.70
N ASN A 225 -10.33 -20.92 -10.25
CA ASN A 225 -10.01 -20.86 -11.67
C ASN A 225 -8.58 -21.29 -11.99
N HIS A 226 -7.64 -21.18 -11.04
CA HIS A 226 -6.21 -21.34 -11.29
C HIS A 226 -5.50 -22.30 -10.31
N ALA A 227 -6.21 -22.90 -9.35
CA ALA A 227 -5.58 -23.85 -8.45
C ALA A 227 -5.04 -25.06 -9.22
N GLY A 228 -3.76 -25.36 -9.00
CA GLY A 228 -3.09 -26.47 -9.68
C GLY A 228 -2.38 -26.09 -10.99
N ASP A 229 -2.52 -24.85 -11.46
CA ASP A 229 -1.77 -24.35 -12.62
C ASP A 229 -0.26 -24.49 -12.38
N VAL A 230 0.48 -24.88 -13.44
CA VAL A 230 1.94 -25.10 -13.34
C VAL A 230 2.68 -23.76 -13.19
N PHE A 231 2.17 -22.70 -13.81
CA PHE A 231 2.67 -21.34 -13.71
C PHE A 231 1.50 -20.42 -13.37
N ASP A 232 1.45 -19.93 -12.14
CA ASP A 232 0.44 -18.98 -11.66
C ASP A 232 1.13 -17.72 -11.15
N PHE A 233 1.43 -16.80 -12.08
CA PHE A 233 2.00 -15.47 -11.80
C PHE A 233 0.94 -14.46 -11.32
N ARG A 234 -0.28 -14.91 -10.99
CA ARG A 234 -1.30 -14.07 -10.36
C ARG A 234 -1.51 -14.43 -8.90
N ALA A 235 -1.11 -15.64 -8.48
CA ALA A 235 -1.24 -16.08 -7.10
C ALA A 235 -0.43 -15.19 -6.15
N ASP A 236 0.78 -14.82 -6.54
CA ASP A 236 1.64 -13.87 -5.86
C ASP A 236 1.04 -12.46 -5.83
N ASP A 237 0.55 -11.95 -6.96
CA ASP A 237 -0.15 -10.65 -7.01
C ASP A 237 -1.30 -10.60 -5.99
N VAL A 238 -2.17 -11.61 -6.02
CA VAL A 238 -3.32 -11.73 -5.10
C VAL A 238 -2.84 -11.87 -3.65
N PHE A 239 -1.81 -12.68 -3.41
CA PHE A 239 -1.28 -12.90 -2.07
C PHE A 239 -0.70 -11.62 -1.47
N TYR A 240 0.14 -10.89 -2.19
CA TYR A 240 0.80 -9.69 -1.68
C TYR A 240 -0.14 -8.50 -1.60
N GLN A 241 -1.07 -8.34 -2.56
CA GLN A 241 -2.13 -7.34 -2.44
C GLN A 241 -3.01 -7.60 -1.22
N THR A 242 -3.38 -8.87 -0.99
CA THR A 242 -4.12 -9.26 0.22
C THR A 242 -3.30 -9.00 1.48
N LYS A 243 -2.02 -9.41 1.51
CA LYS A 243 -1.11 -9.22 2.65
C LYS A 243 -1.00 -7.73 3.02
N GLY A 244 -0.82 -6.85 2.02
CA GLY A 244 -0.76 -5.41 2.21
C GLY A 244 -2.05 -4.83 2.79
N ARG A 245 -3.23 -5.26 2.29
CA ARG A 245 -4.53 -4.84 2.85
C ARG A 245 -4.70 -5.28 4.29
N LEU A 246 -4.39 -6.54 4.59
CA LEU A 246 -4.51 -7.10 5.94
C LEU A 246 -3.56 -6.40 6.92
N TYR A 247 -2.34 -6.09 6.49
CA TYR A 247 -1.39 -5.32 7.29
C TYR A 247 -1.86 -3.89 7.56
N GLY A 248 -2.36 -3.20 6.52
CA GLY A 248 -2.95 -1.87 6.67
C GLY A 248 -4.12 -1.88 7.66
N TYR A 249 -5.06 -2.81 7.53
CA TYR A 249 -6.17 -2.94 8.48
C TYR A 249 -5.71 -3.34 9.89
N TYR A 250 -4.71 -4.22 10.03
CA TYR A 250 -4.14 -4.57 11.32
C TYR A 250 -3.64 -3.32 12.06
N LEU A 251 -2.83 -2.48 11.40
CA LEU A 251 -2.30 -1.26 12.01
C LEU A 251 -3.42 -0.25 12.30
N LEU A 252 -4.36 -0.05 11.37
CA LEU A 252 -5.50 0.85 11.58
C LEU A 252 -6.36 0.41 12.77
N LEU A 253 -6.67 -0.89 12.88
CA LEU A 253 -7.46 -1.44 13.99
C LEU A 253 -6.69 -1.38 15.31
N ARG A 254 -5.36 -1.55 15.29
CA ARG A 254 -4.53 -1.36 16.47
C ARG A 254 -4.56 0.11 16.93
N GLY A 255 -4.50 1.06 15.99
CA GLY A 255 -4.66 2.48 16.30
C GLY A 255 -6.07 2.84 16.78
N LEU A 256 -7.11 2.28 16.16
CA LEU A 256 -8.49 2.45 16.59
C LEU A 256 -8.74 1.85 17.98
N LYS A 257 -8.03 0.77 18.36
CA LYS A 257 -8.08 0.22 19.72
C LYS A 257 -7.71 1.29 20.75
N HIS A 258 -6.66 2.05 20.47
CA HIS A 258 -6.21 3.15 21.31
C HIS A 258 -7.19 4.33 21.26
N ASP A 259 -7.63 4.75 20.07
CA ASP A 259 -8.52 5.90 19.91
C ASP A 259 -9.91 5.69 20.54
N TYR A 260 -10.41 4.45 20.57
CA TYR A 260 -11.70 4.05 21.13
C TYR A 260 -11.59 3.29 22.45
N ALA A 261 -10.47 3.43 23.19
CA ALA A 261 -10.21 2.67 24.41
C ALA A 261 -11.38 2.71 25.42
N SER A 262 -12.02 3.88 25.59
CA SER A 262 -13.20 4.03 26.47
C SER A 262 -14.38 3.16 26.02
N VAL A 263 -14.71 3.15 24.72
CA VAL A 263 -15.81 2.34 24.17
C VAL A 263 -15.48 0.85 24.27
N ILE A 264 -14.24 0.48 23.97
CA ILE A 264 -13.78 -0.92 24.05
C ILE A 264 -13.88 -1.46 25.47
N MET A 265 -13.45 -0.66 26.45
CA MET A 265 -13.54 -1.00 27.87
C MET A 265 -14.99 -1.09 28.35
N GLU A 266 -15.82 -0.10 28.03
CA GLU A 266 -17.23 -0.05 28.43
C GLU A 266 -18.04 -1.23 27.86
N ARG A 267 -17.76 -1.60 26.60
CA ARG A 267 -18.41 -2.71 25.92
C ARG A 267 -17.77 -4.08 26.20
N GLN A 268 -16.69 -4.11 26.98
CA GLN A 268 -15.94 -5.32 27.35
C GLN A 268 -15.48 -6.16 26.14
N ILE A 269 -15.11 -5.51 25.04
CA ILE A 269 -14.71 -6.17 23.78
C ILE A 269 -13.19 -6.32 23.62
N ASP A 270 -12.40 -5.98 24.64
CA ASP A 270 -10.93 -5.95 24.57
C ASP A 270 -10.33 -7.29 24.12
N ALA A 271 -10.69 -8.40 24.77
CA ALA A 271 -10.21 -9.73 24.41
C ALA A 271 -10.65 -10.17 23.01
N ALA A 272 -11.87 -9.81 22.58
CA ALA A 272 -12.35 -10.09 21.23
C ALA A 272 -11.56 -9.30 20.18
N TRP A 273 -11.23 -8.04 20.49
CA TRP A 273 -10.41 -7.18 19.66
C TRP A 273 -8.99 -7.73 19.48
N ASP A 274 -8.35 -8.19 20.56
CA ASP A 274 -7.01 -8.77 20.50
C ASP A 274 -6.99 -10.09 19.71
N ASN A 275 -8.02 -10.91 19.88
CA ASN A 275 -8.17 -12.12 19.07
C ASN A 275 -8.35 -11.81 17.58
N MET A 276 -9.02 -10.71 17.22
CA MET A 276 -9.13 -10.23 15.84
C MET A 276 -7.76 -9.75 15.32
N LEU A 277 -7.05 -8.93 16.09
CA LEU A 277 -5.71 -8.45 15.73
C LEU A 277 -4.73 -9.61 15.55
N ALA A 278 -4.77 -10.61 16.43
CA ALA A 278 -3.93 -11.80 16.32
C ALA A 278 -4.20 -12.61 15.04
N SER A 279 -5.47 -12.74 14.62
CA SER A 279 -5.81 -13.40 13.35
C SER A 279 -5.30 -12.62 12.14
N LEU A 280 -5.39 -11.28 12.16
CA LEU A 280 -4.81 -10.45 11.10
C LEU A 280 -3.28 -10.58 11.06
N ALA A 281 -2.63 -10.49 12.23
CA ALA A 281 -1.18 -10.64 12.35
C ALA A 281 -0.71 -12.02 11.84
N ALA A 282 -1.44 -13.10 12.12
CA ALA A 282 -1.13 -14.43 11.61
C ALA A 282 -1.22 -14.53 10.07
N ALA A 283 -2.17 -13.82 9.46
CA ALA A 283 -2.27 -13.75 8.00
C ALA A 283 -1.11 -12.96 7.38
N VAL A 284 -0.71 -11.88 8.04
CA VAL A 284 0.38 -10.99 7.64
C VAL A 284 1.74 -11.69 7.78
N ALA A 285 1.96 -12.44 8.86
CA ALA A 285 3.22 -13.15 9.14
C ALA A 285 3.53 -14.31 8.17
N LEU A 286 2.63 -14.62 7.22
CA LEU A 286 2.92 -15.59 6.17
C LEU A 286 4.02 -15.06 5.25
N GLU A 287 5.17 -15.73 5.26
CA GLU A 287 6.35 -15.39 4.45
C GLU A 287 6.90 -16.64 3.74
N PRO A 288 6.17 -17.19 2.76
CA PRO A 288 6.67 -18.29 1.95
C PRO A 288 7.76 -17.79 0.99
N LEU A 289 8.79 -18.62 0.77
CA LEU A 289 9.86 -18.32 -0.20
C LEU A 289 9.33 -18.22 -1.64
N VAL A 290 8.31 -19.01 -1.96
CA VAL A 290 7.64 -19.03 -3.27
C VAL A 290 6.14 -19.17 -3.05
N ILE A 291 5.36 -18.32 -3.71
CA ILE A 291 3.90 -18.40 -3.65
C ILE A 291 3.42 -19.55 -4.53
N THR A 292 2.53 -20.35 -3.96
CA THR A 292 1.89 -21.47 -4.64
C THR A 292 0.39 -21.47 -4.36
N ASN A 293 -0.37 -21.69 -5.43
CA ASN A 293 -1.82 -21.84 -5.42
C ASN A 293 -2.18 -23.31 -5.73
N GLY A 294 -1.94 -24.19 -4.75
CA GLY A 294 -2.41 -25.58 -4.83
C GLY A 294 -3.93 -25.68 -4.69
N ALA A 295 -4.50 -26.77 -5.19
CA ALA A 295 -5.87 -27.13 -4.82
C ALA A 295 -5.99 -27.27 -3.28
N PRO A 296 -7.12 -26.88 -2.67
CA PRO A 296 -7.28 -26.95 -1.22
C PRO A 296 -7.06 -28.35 -0.62
N ASP A 297 -7.30 -29.41 -1.39
CA ASP A 297 -7.11 -30.81 -1.04
C ASP A 297 -5.82 -31.43 -1.64
N SER A 298 -4.90 -30.59 -2.14
CA SER A 298 -3.66 -31.07 -2.74
C SER A 298 -2.76 -31.75 -1.70
N MET A 299 -2.27 -32.94 -2.04
CA MET A 299 -1.31 -33.68 -1.20
C MET A 299 0.14 -33.20 -1.33
N ILE A 300 0.48 -32.55 -2.44
CA ILE A 300 1.89 -32.32 -2.83
C ILE A 300 2.20 -30.82 -2.96
N ARG A 301 1.21 -29.98 -3.29
CA ARG A 301 1.40 -28.54 -3.49
C ARG A 301 0.62 -27.76 -2.45
N PRO A 302 1.26 -27.00 -1.54
CA PRO A 302 0.54 -26.18 -0.58
C PRO A 302 -0.25 -25.06 -1.29
N SER A 303 -1.31 -24.59 -0.63
CA SER A 303 -2.04 -23.40 -1.04
C SER A 303 -1.86 -22.28 -0.02
N HIS A 304 -0.99 -21.33 -0.37
CA HIS A 304 -0.74 -20.15 0.45
C HIS A 304 -1.95 -19.20 0.45
N LEU A 305 -2.67 -19.12 -0.67
CA LEU A 305 -3.92 -18.37 -0.78
C LEU A 305 -5.00 -18.93 0.14
N THR A 306 -5.16 -20.26 0.22
CA THR A 306 -6.10 -20.87 1.18
C THR A 306 -5.69 -20.60 2.63
N SER A 307 -4.39 -20.68 2.93
CA SER A 307 -3.87 -20.42 4.28
C SER A 307 -4.10 -18.96 4.71
N GLN A 308 -3.83 -18.00 3.82
CA GLN A 308 -4.09 -16.59 4.06
C GLN A 308 -5.60 -16.30 4.17
N GLY A 309 -6.41 -16.91 3.29
CA GLY A 309 -7.86 -16.82 3.30
C GLY A 309 -8.50 -17.32 4.60
N PHE A 310 -7.96 -18.38 5.20
CA PHE A 310 -8.40 -18.89 6.50
C PHE A 310 -8.27 -17.82 7.61
N TYR A 311 -7.11 -17.20 7.75
CA TYR A 311 -6.88 -16.18 8.77
C TYR A 311 -7.69 -14.91 8.50
N LEU A 312 -7.82 -14.51 7.23
CA LEU A 312 -8.69 -13.40 6.82
C LEU A 312 -10.14 -13.66 7.24
N LEU A 313 -10.69 -14.84 6.95
CA LEU A 313 -12.07 -15.19 7.31
C LEU A 313 -12.27 -15.23 8.83
N ARG A 314 -11.27 -15.71 9.58
CA ARG A 314 -11.28 -15.70 11.04
C ARG A 314 -11.34 -14.27 11.59
N ALA A 315 -10.45 -13.38 11.13
CA ALA A 315 -10.45 -11.97 11.51
C ALA A 315 -11.78 -11.28 11.17
N ARG A 316 -12.31 -11.51 9.95
CA ARG A 316 -13.60 -10.98 9.51
C ARG A 316 -14.76 -11.44 10.38
N THR A 317 -14.75 -12.71 10.81
CA THR A 317 -15.79 -13.26 11.69
C THR A 317 -15.74 -12.61 13.07
N GLN A 318 -14.54 -12.47 13.64
CA GLN A 318 -14.34 -11.79 14.92
C GLN A 318 -14.73 -10.31 14.85
N MET A 319 -14.45 -9.64 13.73
CA MET A 319 -14.87 -8.25 13.51
C MET A 319 -16.41 -8.10 13.51
N LYS A 320 -17.13 -9.04 12.89
CA LYS A 320 -18.60 -9.09 12.95
C LYS A 320 -19.13 -9.36 14.35
N GLU A 321 -18.48 -10.25 15.11
CA GLU A 321 -18.84 -10.53 16.50
C GLU A 321 -18.72 -9.26 17.37
N ILE A 322 -17.60 -8.53 17.24
CA ILE A 322 -17.41 -7.24 17.90
C ILE A 322 -18.52 -6.27 17.50
N GLY A 323 -18.84 -6.16 16.20
CA GLY A 323 -19.94 -5.32 15.72
C GLY A 323 -21.29 -5.67 16.37
N ASN A 324 -21.59 -6.97 16.52
CA ASN A 324 -22.81 -7.42 17.19
C ASN A 324 -22.85 -7.08 18.69
N ILE A 325 -21.69 -7.00 19.35
CA ILE A 325 -21.60 -6.56 20.75
C ILE A 325 -21.82 -5.04 20.85
N LEU A 326 -21.26 -4.26 19.93
CA LEU A 326 -21.44 -2.80 19.89
C LEU A 326 -22.89 -2.35 19.67
N LEU A 327 -23.72 -3.20 19.04
CA LEU A 327 -25.15 -2.97 18.80
C LEU A 327 -26.04 -3.16 20.03
N LYS A 328 -25.60 -3.94 21.01
CA LYS A 328 -26.38 -4.26 22.22
C LYS A 328 -26.23 -3.17 23.28
#